data_AF-A0AAN3NX61-F1
#
_entry.id   AF-A0AAN3NX61-F1
#
_cell.length_a   1.000
_cell.length_b   1.000
_cell.length_c   1.000
_cell.angle_alpha   90.00
_cell.angle_beta   90.00
_cell.angle_gamma   90.00
#
_symmetry.space_group_name_H-M   'P 1'
#
loop_
_entity.id
_entity.type
_entity.pdbx_description
1 polymer ?
#
loop_
_entity_poly.entity_id
_entity_poly.type
_entity_poly.pdbx_seq_one_letter_code
_entity_poly.pdbx_strand_id
1 'polypeptide(L)'
;MAMACLCLANISWATVCANSTGVAEDEHYDLSNIFNSTNNQPGQIVVLPEKSGWVGVSAICPPGTLVNYTYRSYVTNFIVQETIDNYKYMQLHDYLLGAMSLVDSVMDIQFPPQNYIRMGTDPNVSQNLPFGVMDSRLIFRLKV
;
A
#
# COMPACT_ATOMS: atom_id res chain seq x y z
N MET A 1 19.27 21.67 48.15
CA MET A 1 19.23 21.73 46.69
C MET A 1 19.07 20.32 46.16
N ALA A 2 17.84 19.91 45.85
CA ALA A 2 17.57 18.64 45.18
C ALA A 2 17.38 18.96 43.69
N MET A 3 18.34 18.52 42.88
CA MET A 3 18.30 18.71 41.42
C MET A 3 17.49 17.55 40.85
N ALA A 4 16.22 17.83 40.49
CA ALA A 4 15.37 16.88 39.81
C ALA A 4 15.78 16.82 38.33
N CYS A 5 16.47 15.75 37.94
CA CYS A 5 16.67 15.41 36.53
C CYS A 5 15.32 15.00 35.92
N LEU A 6 14.76 15.86 35.07
CA LEU A 6 13.72 15.42 34.12
C LEU A 6 14.40 14.54 33.06
N CYS A 7 14.27 13.22 33.21
CA CYS A 7 14.53 12.30 32.12
C CYS A 7 13.46 12.55 31.04
N LEU A 8 13.82 13.28 29.98
CA LEU A 8 13.06 13.34 28.74
C LEU A 8 13.11 11.93 28.12
N ALA A 9 12.07 11.14 28.38
CA ALA A 9 11.81 9.94 27.60
C ALA A 9 11.49 10.40 26.18
N ASN A 10 12.48 10.39 25.28
CA ASN A 10 12.23 10.49 23.85
C ASN A 10 11.50 9.21 23.46
N ILE A 11 10.18 9.27 23.50
CA ILE A 11 9.36 8.25 22.85
C ILE A 11 9.72 8.39 21.37
N SER A 12 10.48 7.46 20.82
CA SER A 12 10.82 7.45 19.38
C SER A 12 9.60 6.93 18.64
N TRP A 13 8.63 7.81 18.38
CA TRP A 13 7.52 7.48 17.50
C TRP A 13 8.08 7.35 16.08
N ALA A 14 7.72 6.27 15.39
CA ALA A 14 7.95 6.20 13.96
C ALA A 14 7.24 7.38 13.31
N THR A 15 8.00 8.22 12.63
CA THR A 15 7.47 9.38 11.92
C THR A 15 6.61 8.90 10.75
N VAL A 16 5.37 9.38 10.66
CA VAL A 16 4.45 9.05 9.56
C VAL A 16 4.60 10.09 8.46
N CYS A 17 4.93 9.63 7.25
CA CYS A 17 4.90 10.47 6.06
C CYS A 17 3.48 10.54 5.50
N ALA A 18 3.12 11.67 4.91
CA ALA A 18 1.79 11.93 4.35
C ALA A 18 1.88 12.13 2.83
N ASN A 19 0.75 12.12 2.14
CA ASN A 19 0.71 12.63 0.77
C ASN A 19 1.11 14.11 0.78
N SER A 20 2.01 14.50 -0.13
CA SER A 20 2.47 15.88 -0.31
C SER A 20 1.36 16.87 -0.63
N THR A 21 0.25 16.41 -1.23
CA THR A 21 -0.96 17.23 -1.49
C THR A 21 -1.87 17.33 -0.26
N GLY A 22 -1.65 16.50 0.76
CA GLY A 22 -2.52 16.37 1.93
C GLY A 22 -3.80 15.55 1.70
N VAL A 23 -4.01 15.02 0.49
CA VAL A 23 -5.21 14.26 0.10
C VAL A 23 -4.82 12.84 -0.31
N ALA A 24 -5.67 11.85 -0.05
CA ALA A 24 -5.46 10.50 -0.56
C ALA A 24 -5.74 10.47 -2.08
N GLU A 25 -4.93 9.73 -2.83
CA GLU A 25 -5.21 9.45 -4.25
C GLU A 25 -6.00 8.14 -4.35
N ASP A 26 -7.03 8.14 -5.19
CA ASP A 26 -7.92 6.99 -5.39
C ASP A 26 -7.67 6.33 -6.75
N GLU A 27 -7.49 5.02 -6.74
CA GLU A 27 -7.36 4.20 -7.95
C GLU A 27 -8.64 3.43 -8.23
N HIS A 28 -9.33 3.80 -9.32
CA HIS A 28 -10.60 3.19 -9.69
C HIS A 28 -10.43 2.06 -10.71
N TYR A 29 -11.12 0.94 -10.49
CA TYR A 29 -11.24 -0.17 -11.44
C TYR A 29 -12.68 -0.25 -11.96
N ASP A 30 -12.84 -0.23 -13.28
CA ASP A 30 -14.14 -0.45 -13.92
C ASP A 30 -14.42 -1.96 -14.03
N LEU A 31 -15.50 -2.40 -13.39
CA LEU A 31 -15.92 -3.80 -13.36
C LEU A 31 -17.03 -4.14 -14.37
N SER A 32 -17.56 -3.15 -15.09
CA SER A 32 -18.81 -3.25 -15.85
C SER A 32 -18.80 -4.33 -16.93
N ASN A 33 -17.63 -4.61 -17.52
CA ASN A 33 -17.46 -5.59 -18.60
C ASN A 33 -16.54 -6.77 -18.22
N ILE A 34 -16.26 -6.92 -16.92
CA ILE A 34 -15.33 -7.95 -16.43
C ILE A 34 -16.03 -9.31 -16.31
N PHE A 35 -17.29 -9.31 -15.88
CA PHE A 35 -18.09 -10.51 -15.71
C PHE A 35 -19.11 -10.69 -16.84
N ASN A 36 -19.23 -11.92 -17.31
CA ASN A 36 -20.23 -12.38 -18.27
C ASN A 36 -20.73 -13.77 -17.85
N SER A 37 -21.71 -14.32 -18.59
CA SER A 37 -22.31 -15.62 -18.27
C SER A 37 -21.32 -16.79 -18.25
N THR A 38 -20.16 -16.66 -18.89
CA THR A 38 -19.15 -17.70 -18.98
C THR A 38 -18.19 -17.71 -17.78
N ASN A 39 -17.94 -16.56 -17.15
CA ASN A 39 -16.97 -16.43 -16.05
C ASN A 39 -17.58 -16.01 -14.70
N ASN A 40 -18.89 -15.78 -14.64
CA ASN A 40 -19.60 -15.54 -13.39
C ASN A 40 -20.07 -16.87 -12.76
N GLN A 41 -19.12 -17.67 -12.27
CA GLN A 41 -19.36 -18.98 -11.66
C GLN A 41 -18.57 -19.10 -10.34
N PRO A 42 -19.11 -19.75 -9.30
CA PRO A 42 -18.40 -19.92 -8.03
C PRO A 42 -17.02 -20.54 -8.21
N GLY A 43 -16.02 -19.94 -7.57
CA GLY A 43 -14.61 -20.33 -7.64
C GLY A 43 -13.82 -19.71 -8.78
N GLN A 44 -14.48 -19.06 -9.75
CA GLN A 44 -13.81 -18.51 -10.92
C GLN A 44 -13.01 -17.26 -10.57
N ILE A 45 -11.74 -17.22 -10.99
CA ILE A 45 -10.85 -16.08 -10.81
C ILE A 45 -10.73 -15.32 -12.14
N VAL A 46 -11.00 -14.02 -12.10
CA VAL A 46 -10.81 -13.09 -13.22
C VAL A 46 -9.70 -12.10 -12.86
N VAL A 47 -8.73 -11.96 -13.75
CA VAL A 47 -7.62 -11.00 -13.60
C VAL A 47 -7.99 -9.73 -14.36
N LEU A 48 -8.03 -8.59 -13.67
CA LEU A 48 -8.25 -7.30 -14.30
C LEU A 48 -7.02 -6.87 -15.10
N PRO A 49 -7.19 -6.04 -16.15
CA PRO A 49 -6.06 -5.45 -16.86
C PRO A 49 -5.07 -4.80 -15.88
N GLU A 50 -3.79 -5.07 -16.10
CA GLU A 50 -2.71 -4.46 -15.33
C GLU A 50 -2.76 -2.94 -15.49
N LYS A 51 -2.72 -2.22 -14.37
CA LYS A 51 -2.37 -0.79 -14.39
C LYS A 51 -0.87 -0.65 -14.24
N SER A 52 -0.19 -0.42 -15.35
CA SER A 52 1.22 -0.04 -15.41
C SER A 52 1.36 1.46 -15.62
N GLY A 53 2.07 2.12 -14.72
CA GLY A 53 2.25 3.56 -14.71
C GLY A 53 2.56 4.06 -13.32
N TRP A 54 3.04 5.30 -13.22
CA TRP A 54 3.16 5.97 -11.93
C TRP A 54 1.76 6.32 -11.42
N VAL A 55 1.40 5.85 -10.22
CA VAL A 55 0.12 6.11 -9.55
C VAL A 55 -0.05 7.60 -9.20
N GLY A 56 0.98 8.43 -9.38
CA GLY A 56 0.89 9.88 -9.18
C GLY A 56 1.04 10.31 -7.72
N VAL A 57 1.35 9.38 -6.81
CA VAL A 57 1.47 9.68 -5.38
C VAL A 57 2.89 10.15 -5.08
N SER A 58 2.97 11.33 -4.46
CA SER A 58 4.19 11.87 -3.88
C SER A 58 4.01 12.03 -2.38
N ALA A 59 4.92 11.49 -1.59
CA ALA A 59 4.89 11.54 -0.14
C ALA A 59 5.86 12.58 0.41
N ILE A 60 5.56 13.12 1.59
CA ILE A 60 6.42 14.04 2.33
C ILE A 60 6.50 13.58 3.78
N CYS A 61 7.72 13.48 4.31
CA CYS A 61 7.94 13.20 5.73
C CYS A 61 8.12 14.54 6.48
N PRO A 62 7.65 14.64 7.74
CA PRO A 62 7.71 15.89 8.49
C PRO A 62 9.16 16.26 8.87
N PRO A 63 9.39 17.55 9.21
CA PRO A 63 10.68 18.02 9.69
C PRO A 63 11.21 17.22 10.88
N GLY A 64 12.53 17.03 10.94
CA GLY A 64 13.19 16.26 11.99
C GLY A 64 13.32 14.76 11.70
N THR A 65 12.89 14.31 10.53
CA THR A 65 13.21 12.96 10.03
C THR A 65 14.72 12.82 9.83
N LEU A 66 15.36 11.89 10.56
CA LEU A 66 16.83 11.76 10.59
C LEU A 66 17.39 10.72 9.60
N VAL A 67 16.51 10.02 8.88
CA VAL A 67 16.88 8.92 7.97
C VAL A 67 16.37 9.20 6.55
N ASN A 68 16.97 8.54 5.57
CA ASN A 68 16.59 8.67 4.15
C ASN A 68 15.78 7.49 3.63
N TYR A 69 15.24 6.62 4.49
CA TYR A 69 14.42 5.48 4.08
C TYR A 69 13.07 5.53 4.76
N THR A 70 12.09 4.84 4.17
CA THR A 70 10.75 4.71 4.73
C THR A 70 10.36 3.24 4.86
N TYR A 71 9.29 3.01 5.62
CA TYR A 71 8.59 1.74 5.64
C TYR A 71 7.19 1.97 5.07
N ARG A 72 6.71 1.04 4.24
CA ARG A 72 5.36 1.09 3.65
C ARG A 72 4.53 -0.09 4.10
N SER A 73 3.26 0.18 4.37
CA SER A 73 2.26 -0.82 4.70
C SER A 73 1.09 -0.70 3.74
N TYR A 74 0.67 -1.83 3.17
CA TYR A 74 -0.57 -1.95 2.41
C TYR A 74 -1.61 -2.58 3.33
N VAL A 75 -2.55 -1.74 3.77
CA VAL A 75 -3.53 -2.09 4.80
C VAL A 75 -4.92 -2.20 4.20
N THR A 76 -5.80 -2.89 4.91
CA THR A 76 -7.18 -3.15 4.50
C THR A 76 -8.04 -3.32 5.74
N ASN A 77 -9.30 -2.92 5.65
CA ASN A 77 -10.31 -3.20 6.66
C ASN A 77 -11.11 -4.49 6.34
N PHE A 78 -10.89 -5.06 5.16
CA PHE A 78 -11.54 -6.30 4.75
C PHE A 78 -10.83 -7.52 5.36
N ILE A 79 -11.62 -8.55 5.68
CA ILE A 79 -11.10 -9.80 6.23
C ILE A 79 -10.52 -10.63 5.08
N VAL A 80 -9.30 -11.15 5.26
CA VAL A 80 -8.71 -12.15 4.37
C VAL A 80 -9.42 -13.47 4.59
N GLN A 81 -10.12 -13.97 3.56
CA GLN A 81 -10.86 -15.23 3.59
C GLN A 81 -9.97 -16.41 3.22
N GLU A 82 -9.11 -16.24 2.21
CA GLU A 82 -8.23 -17.31 1.71
C GLU A 82 -6.99 -16.75 1.03
N THR A 83 -6.02 -17.63 0.78
CA THR A 83 -4.82 -17.30 0.00
C THR A 83 -4.66 -18.30 -1.14
N ILE A 84 -4.51 -17.81 -2.37
CA ILE A 84 -4.28 -18.64 -3.57
C ILE A 84 -3.14 -17.98 -4.37
N ASP A 85 -2.11 -18.75 -4.75
CA ASP A 85 -0.94 -18.22 -5.48
C ASP A 85 -0.27 -17.00 -4.81
N ASN A 86 -0.24 -16.98 -3.48
CA ASN A 86 0.19 -15.85 -2.63
C ASN A 86 -0.76 -14.63 -2.59
N TYR A 87 -1.77 -14.57 -3.47
CA TYR A 87 -2.79 -13.53 -3.41
C TYR A 87 -3.70 -13.77 -2.21
N LYS A 88 -3.85 -12.75 -1.38
CA LYS A 88 -4.74 -12.76 -0.21
C LYS A 88 -6.10 -12.23 -0.61
N TYR A 89 -7.07 -13.13 -0.74
CA TYR A 89 -8.43 -12.81 -1.16
C TYR A 89 -9.25 -12.32 0.02
N MET A 90 -9.81 -11.14 -0.13
CA MET A 90 -10.58 -10.43 0.88
C MET A 90 -12.03 -10.26 0.44
N GLN A 91 -12.96 -10.31 1.40
CA GLN A 91 -14.38 -10.15 1.10
C GLN A 91 -14.71 -8.71 0.69
N LEU A 92 -14.96 -8.46 -0.60
CA LEU A 92 -15.42 -7.14 -1.08
C LEU A 92 -16.95 -7.02 -0.99
N HIS A 93 -17.65 -8.12 -1.25
CA HIS A 93 -19.11 -8.27 -1.18
C HIS A 93 -19.45 -9.73 -0.91
N ASP A 94 -20.66 -10.07 -0.48
CA ASP A 94 -21.11 -11.44 -0.09
C ASP A 94 -20.68 -12.59 -1.02
N TYR A 95 -20.60 -12.33 -2.33
CA TYR A 95 -20.25 -13.32 -3.36
C TYR A 95 -18.97 -12.97 -4.13
N LEU A 96 -18.22 -11.96 -3.69
CA LEU A 96 -17.07 -11.44 -4.43
C LEU A 96 -15.88 -11.21 -3.51
N LEU A 97 -14.80 -11.91 -3.82
CA LEU A 97 -13.51 -11.70 -3.20
C LEU A 97 -12.59 -10.91 -4.12
N GLY A 98 -11.71 -10.10 -3.53
CA GLY A 98 -10.69 -9.33 -4.22
C GLY A 98 -9.31 -9.58 -3.65
N ALA A 99 -8.31 -9.66 -4.53
CA ALA A 99 -6.91 -9.71 -4.14
C ALA A 99 -6.08 -8.85 -5.08
N MET A 100 -4.91 -8.40 -4.63
CA MET A 100 -4.01 -7.61 -5.46
C MET A 100 -2.56 -8.02 -5.32
N SER A 101 -1.79 -7.72 -6.35
CA SER A 101 -0.34 -7.65 -6.29
C SER A 101 0.15 -6.35 -6.90
N LEU A 102 1.33 -5.93 -6.46
CA LEU A 102 2.00 -4.74 -6.95
C LEU A 102 3.51 -4.94 -6.92
N VAL A 103 4.22 -4.08 -7.63
CA VAL A 103 5.68 -4.02 -7.61
C VAL A 103 6.09 -2.57 -7.36
N ASP A 104 7.04 -2.37 -6.47
CA ASP A 104 7.68 -1.07 -6.28
C ASP A 104 9.09 -1.11 -6.88
N SER A 105 9.63 0.03 -7.33
CA SER A 105 10.91 0.11 -8.03
C SER A 105 12.12 -0.46 -7.25
N VAL A 106 11.99 -0.60 -5.94
CA VAL A 106 13.04 -1.10 -5.03
C VAL A 106 12.70 -2.44 -4.37
N MET A 107 11.56 -3.07 -4.71
CA MET A 107 11.09 -4.31 -4.11
C MET A 107 10.59 -5.31 -5.17
N ASP A 108 10.69 -6.60 -4.86
CA ASP A 108 10.00 -7.64 -5.63
C ASP A 108 8.47 -7.52 -5.51
N ILE A 109 7.75 -8.40 -6.21
CA ILE A 109 6.29 -8.48 -6.15
C ILE A 109 5.78 -8.63 -4.71
N GLN A 110 4.81 -7.79 -4.37
CA GLN A 110 4.13 -7.79 -3.08
C GLN A 110 2.69 -8.26 -3.26
N PHE A 111 2.18 -8.94 -2.23
CA PHE A 111 0.80 -9.43 -2.15
C PHE A 111 0.13 -8.84 -0.90
N PRO A 112 -0.44 -7.62 -1.00
CA PRO A 112 -1.20 -6.99 0.08
C PRO A 112 -2.32 -7.87 0.64
N PRO A 113 -2.69 -7.70 1.94
CA PRO A 113 -2.12 -6.74 2.88
C PRO A 113 -0.75 -7.17 3.44
N GLN A 114 0.12 -6.20 3.70
CA GLN A 114 1.45 -6.37 4.29
C GLN A 114 1.88 -5.12 5.04
N ASN A 115 2.65 -5.29 6.12
CA ASN A 115 3.08 -4.18 6.97
C ASN A 115 4.60 -4.04 7.00
N TYR A 116 5.06 -2.80 7.16
CA TYR A 116 6.46 -2.47 7.43
C TYR A 116 7.45 -3.05 6.40
N ILE A 117 7.10 -2.93 5.12
CA ILE A 117 8.02 -3.26 4.03
C ILE A 117 9.06 -2.14 3.95
N ARG A 118 10.35 -2.48 4.06
CA ARG A 118 11.43 -1.49 3.98
C ARG A 118 11.57 -1.00 2.55
N MET A 119 11.36 0.28 2.32
CA MET A 119 11.59 0.91 1.04
C MET A 119 13.08 1.23 0.84
N GLY A 120 13.42 1.56 -0.39
CA GLY A 120 14.73 2.13 -0.74
C GLY A 120 14.99 3.48 -0.07
N THR A 121 16.10 4.11 -0.46
CA THR A 121 16.50 5.41 0.07
C THR A 121 16.17 6.55 -0.89
N ASP A 122 15.65 7.65 -0.36
CA ASP A 122 15.46 8.91 -1.08
C ASP A 122 15.93 10.08 -0.19
N PRO A 123 16.82 10.97 -0.68
CA PRO A 123 17.33 12.10 0.10
C PRO A 123 16.25 13.09 0.55
N ASN A 124 15.13 13.19 -0.16
CA ASN A 124 14.05 14.12 0.15
C ASN A 124 13.32 13.75 1.46
N VAL A 125 13.41 12.48 1.88
CA VAL A 125 12.79 11.95 3.12
C VAL A 125 13.26 12.72 4.35
N SER A 126 14.57 12.95 4.52
CA SER A 126 15.09 13.71 5.67
C SER A 126 15.05 15.23 5.48
N GLN A 127 14.85 15.69 4.25
CA GLN A 127 14.88 17.11 3.89
C GLN A 127 13.51 17.78 3.96
N ASN A 128 12.46 17.05 4.37
CA ASN A 128 11.08 17.53 4.33
C ASN A 128 10.69 18.00 2.91
N LEU A 129 11.13 17.26 1.90
CA LEU A 129 10.78 17.48 0.49
C LEU A 129 9.93 16.31 -0.03
N PRO A 130 9.06 16.55 -1.05
CA PRO A 130 8.28 15.48 -1.65
C PRO A 130 9.16 14.43 -2.36
N PHE A 131 8.78 13.15 -2.28
CA PHE A 131 9.41 12.03 -2.98
C PHE A 131 8.36 11.08 -3.57
N GLY A 132 8.70 10.43 -4.67
CA GLY A 132 7.78 9.57 -5.41
C GLY A 132 7.47 8.26 -4.69
N VAL A 133 6.19 7.89 -4.64
CA VAL A 133 5.74 6.51 -4.35
C VAL A 133 5.61 5.80 -5.69
N MET A 134 6.45 4.79 -5.93
CA MET A 134 6.68 4.19 -7.25
C MET A 134 6.05 2.80 -7.37
N ASP A 135 4.86 2.64 -6.80
CA ASP A 135 4.05 1.44 -7.00
C ASP A 135 3.65 1.34 -8.48
N SER A 136 3.77 0.15 -9.03
CA SER A 136 3.59 -0.14 -10.44
C SER A 136 3.10 -1.58 -10.64
N ARG A 137 2.67 -1.91 -11.86
CA ARG A 137 2.18 -3.24 -12.23
C ARG A 137 1.10 -3.72 -11.28
N LEU A 138 0.12 -2.86 -11.02
CA LEU A 138 -0.99 -3.19 -10.14
C LEU A 138 -1.87 -4.22 -10.84
N ILE A 139 -1.89 -5.45 -10.32
CA ILE A 139 -2.72 -6.53 -10.81
C ILE A 139 -3.79 -6.80 -9.77
N PHE A 140 -5.05 -6.64 -10.18
CA PHE A 140 -6.20 -6.93 -9.34
C PHE A 140 -6.86 -8.22 -9.81
N ARG A 141 -7.20 -9.09 -8.88
CA ARG A 141 -7.90 -10.36 -9.12
C ARG A 141 -9.23 -10.33 -8.39
N LEU A 142 -10.26 -10.81 -9.06
CA LEU A 142 -11.59 -11.01 -8.50
C LEU A 142 -11.94 -12.49 -8.52
N LYS A 143 -12.52 -13.00 -7.44
CA LYS A 143 -13.02 -14.37 -7.35
C LYS A 143 -14.50 -14.35 -6.98
N VAL A 144 -15.31 -15.06 -7.76
CA VAL A 144 -16.75 -15.29 -7.51
C VAL A 144 -16.95 -16.47 -6.56
#